data_AF-N6XP48-F1
#
_entry.id   AF-N6XP48-F1
#
_cell.length_a   1.000
_cell.length_b   1.000
_cell.length_c   1.000
_cell.angle_alpha   90.00
_cell.angle_beta   90.00
_cell.angle_gamma   90.00
#
_symmetry.space_group_name_H-M   'P 1'
#
loop_
_entity.id
_entity.type
_entity.pdbx_description
1 polymer ?
#
loop_
_entity_poly.entity_id
_entity_poly.type
_entity_poly.pdbx_seq_one_letter_code
_entity_poly.pdbx_strand_id
1 'polypeptide(L)' 'MPAVPSPGGAIRPEILHEAAEWLVRLHDDVVDEADRRAWRKWLASSDEHARAWQRAEQLASLVGGVPGAVGAAPLRRM' A
#
# COMPACT_ATOMS: atom_id res chain seq x y z
N MET A 1 18.30 -29.04 -13.67
CA MET A 1 17.67 -28.58 -12.42
C MET A 1 17.16 -27.16 -12.64
N PRO A 2 15.88 -26.82 -12.41
CA PRO A 2 15.48 -25.42 -12.34
C PRO A 2 15.81 -24.87 -10.95
N ALA A 3 16.53 -23.75 -10.90
CA ALA A 3 16.73 -22.98 -9.68
C ALA A 3 15.39 -22.44 -9.22
N VAL A 4 14.93 -22.87 -8.05
CA VAL A 4 13.81 -22.23 -7.36
C VAL A 4 14.19 -20.78 -7.08
N PRO A 5 13.39 -19.78 -7.51
CA PRO A 5 13.63 -18.41 -7.09
C PRO A 5 13.44 -18.35 -5.58
N SER A 6 14.49 -17.95 -4.87
CA SER A 6 14.42 -17.66 -3.45
C SER A 6 13.27 -16.67 -3.19
N PRO A 7 12.34 -16.93 -2.24
CA PRO A 7 11.36 -15.93 -1.82
C PRO A 7 12.04 -14.87 -0.96
N GLY A 8 12.91 -14.06 -1.58
CA GLY A 8 13.58 -12.91 -0.97
C GLY A 8 13.19 -11.57 -1.63
N GLY A 9 12.27 -11.59 -2.61
CA GLY A 9 11.84 -10.39 -3.36
C GLY A 9 10.34 -10.30 -3.64
N ALA A 10 9.57 -11.33 -3.34
CA ALA A 10 8.11 -11.31 -3.45
C ALA A 10 7.53 -10.80 -2.13
N ILE A 11 6.80 -9.68 -2.17
CA ILE A 11 6.05 -9.19 -1.03
C ILE A 11 5.09 -10.30 -0.61
N ARG A 12 5.06 -10.62 0.69
CA ARG A 12 4.19 -11.68 1.19
C ARG A 12 2.73 -11.37 0.84
N PRO A 13 1.96 -12.35 0.34
CA PRO A 13 0.57 -12.11 -0.08
C PRO A 13 -0.32 -11.69 1.09
N GLU A 14 0.02 -12.09 2.32
CA GLU A 14 -0.62 -11.63 3.56
C GLU A 14 -0.50 -10.11 3.73
N ILE A 15 0.70 -9.55 3.55
CA ILE A 15 0.96 -8.11 3.67
C ILE A 15 0.28 -7.34 2.52
N LEU A 16 0.25 -7.91 1.32
CA LEU A 16 -0.47 -7.33 0.19
C LEU A 16 -1.98 -7.29 0.45
N HIS A 17 -2.53 -8.32 1.10
CA HIS A 17 -3.93 -8.35 1.50
C HIS A 17 -4.23 -7.27 2.55
N GLU A 18 -3.41 -7.16 3.59
CA GLU A 18 -3.52 -6.08 4.59
C GLU A 18 -3.45 -4.68 3.94
N ALA A 19 -2.56 -4.50 2.95
CA ALA A 19 -2.48 -3.25 2.20
C ALA A 19 -3.79 -2.95 1.45
N ALA A 20 -4.39 -3.96 0.81
CA ALA A 20 -5.66 -3.81 0.11
C ALA A 20 -6.82 -3.51 1.08
N GLU A 21 -6.85 -4.15 2.25
CA GLU A 21 -7.83 -3.85 3.30
C GLU A 21 -7.72 -2.41 3.78
N TRP A 22 -6.51 -1.92 4.01
CA TRP A 22 -6.29 -0.50 4.34
C TRP A 22 -6.74 0.43 3.21
N LEU A 23 -6.54 0.05 1.95
CA LEU A 23 -6.97 0.85 0.81
C LEU A 23 -8.49 0.99 0.78
N VAL A 24 -9.24 -0.10 1.00
CA VAL A 24 -10.71 -0.05 1.10
C VAL A 24 -11.16 0.81 2.29
N ARG A 25 -10.53 0.65 3.46
CA ARG A 25 -10.86 1.44 4.66
C ARG A 25 -10.57 2.93 4.50
N LEU A 26 -9.49 3.31 3.82
CA LEU A 26 -9.14 4.71 3.58
C LEU A 26 -9.99 5.36 2.48
N HIS A 27 -10.57 4.56 1.59
CA HIS A 27 -11.51 5.01 0.55
C HIS A 27 -12.96 5.10 1.04
N ASP A 28 -13.26 4.57 2.23
CA ASP A 28 -14.57 4.70 2.84
C ASP A 28 -14.81 6.16 3.29
N ASP A 29 -16.06 6.64 3.18
CA ASP A 29 -16.42 8.04 3.47
C ASP A 29 -16.26 8.37 4.97
N VAL A 30 -16.22 7.34 5.83
CA VAL A 30 -16.13 7.44 7.29
C VAL A 30 -14.71 7.19 7.80
N VAL A 31 -13.68 7.50 7.01
CA VAL A 31 -12.29 7.34 7.51
C VAL A 31 -11.99 8.34 8.62
N ASP A 32 -11.84 7.84 9.83
CA ASP A 32 -11.50 8.64 10.99
C ASP A 32 -9.99 8.89 11.11
N GLU A 33 -9.60 9.91 11.86
CA GLU A 33 -8.18 10.19 12.12
C GLU A 33 -7.51 9.04 12.90
N ALA A 34 -8.30 8.22 13.61
CA ALA A 34 -7.84 7.00 14.27
C ALA A 34 -7.36 5.94 13.26
N ASP A 35 -8.12 5.72 12.18
CA ASP A 35 -7.76 4.78 11.11
C ASP A 35 -6.52 5.25 10.36
N ARG A 36 -6.41 6.54 10.06
CA ARG A 36 -5.19 7.11 9.44
C ARG A 36 -3.96 6.91 10.31
N ARG A 37 -4.08 7.06 11.63
CA ARG A 37 -2.96 6.81 12.57
C ARG A 37 -2.59 5.33 12.63
N ALA A 38 -3.58 4.43 12.67
CA ALA A 38 -3.35 3.00 12.67
C ALA A 38 -2.67 2.54 11.37
N TRP A 39 -3.13 3.03 10.22
CA TRP A 39 -2.50 2.80 8.92
C TRP A 39 -1.06 3.30 8.89
N ARG A 40 -0.78 4.53 9.34
CA ARG A 40 0.61 5.07 9.40
C ARG A 40 1.51 4.23 10.30
N LYS A 41 0.98 3.70 11.41
CA LYS A 41 1.73 2.82 12.31
C LYS A 41 2.04 1.47 11.64
N TRP A 42 1.08 0.90 10.92
CA TRP A 42 1.25 -0.32 10.14
C TRP A 42 2.28 -0.13 9.02
N LEU A 43 2.20 0.97 8.26
CA LEU A 43 3.15 1.30 7.20
C LEU A 43 4.58 1.46 7.72
N ALA A 44 4.73 2.05 8.92
CA ALA A 44 6.02 2.24 9.58
C ALA A 44 6.54 0.97 10.30
N SER A 45 5.76 -0.12 10.31
CA SER A 45 6.13 -1.33 11.06
C SER A 45 7.24 -2.12 10.37
N SER A 46 7.25 -2.18 9.04
CA SER A 46 8.31 -2.86 8.26
C SER A 46 8.42 -2.30 6.85
N ASP A 47 9.61 -2.40 6.25
CA ASP A 47 9.83 -2.10 4.82
C ASP A 47 8.95 -2.94 3.88
N GLU A 48 8.56 -4.16 4.27
CA GLU A 48 7.63 -4.98 3.51
C GLU A 48 6.22 -4.36 3.45
N HIS A 49 5.71 -3.79 4.54
CA HIS A 49 4.42 -3.11 4.58
C HIS A 49 4.42 -1.88 3.66
N ALA A 50 5.51 -1.09 3.70
CA ALA A 50 5.69 0.05 2.81
C ALA A 50 5.72 -0.36 1.33
N ARG A 51 6.42 -1.46 0.99
CA ARG A 51 6.45 -1.99 -0.38
C ARG A 51 5.08 -2.52 -0.82
N ALA A 52 4.35 -3.19 0.07
CA ALA A 52 3.02 -3.71 -0.21
C ALA A 52 2.01 -2.59 -0.48
N TRP A 53 2.04 -1.55 0.36
CA TRP A 53 1.21 -0.36 0.19
C TRP A 53 1.46 0.34 -1.14
N GLN A 54 2.72 0.55 -1.51
CA GLN A 54 3.08 1.15 -2.80
C GLN A 54 2.56 0.34 -4.00
N ARG A 55 2.55 -1.00 -3.92
CA ARG A 55 1.98 -1.84 -4.99
C ARG A 55 0.46 -1.76 -5.02
N ALA A 56 -0.19 -1.76 -3.86
CA ALA A 56 -1.64 -1.59 -3.77
C ALA A 56 -2.09 -0.22 -4.31
N GLU A 57 -1.37 0.85 -3.97
CA GLU A 57 -1.60 2.20 -4.51
C GLU A 57 -1.41 2.27 -6.03
N GLN A 58 -0.37 1.62 -6.57
CA GLN A 58 -0.17 1.56 -8.02
C GLN A 58 -1.31 0.82 -8.72
N LEU A 59 -1.75 -0.31 -8.18
CA LEU A 59 -2.90 -1.05 -8.72
C LEU A 59 -4.19 -0.23 -8.62
N ALA A 60 -4.44 0.41 -7.48
CA ALA A 60 -5.59 1.29 -7.28
C ALA A 60 -5.55 2.50 -8.22
N SER A 61 -4.37 3.07 -8.47
CA SER A 61 -4.16 4.17 -9.42
C SER A 61 -4.37 3.73 -10.86
N LEU A 62 -4.03 2.49 -11.22
CA LEU A 62 -4.29 1.92 -12.55
C LEU A 62 -5.78 1.62 -12.76
N VAL A 63 -6.47 1.14 -11.72
CA VAL A 63 -7.91 0.81 -11.77
C VAL A 63 -8.77 2.08 -11.68
N GLY A 64 -8.36 3.07 -10.88
CA GLY A 64 -9.00 4.39 -10.80
C GLY A 64 -8.54 5.38 -11.87
N GLY A 65 -7.53 5.02 -12.65
CA GLY A 65 -6.84 5.88 -13.60
C GLY A 65 -7.37 5.77 -15.03
N VAL A 66 -8.54 6.36 -15.28
CA VAL A 66 -8.70 7.20 -16.46
C VAL A 66 -8.03 8.55 -16.11
N PRO A 67 -7.14 9.09 -16.96
CA PRO A 67 -6.15 10.07 -16.53
C PRO A 67 -6.77 11.45 -16.35
N GLY A 68 -6.68 11.99 -15.14
CA GLY A 68 -7.13 13.34 -14.83
C GLY A 68 -6.75 13.74 -13.40
N ALA A 69 -5.46 13.96 -13.17
CA ALA A 69 -4.93 14.75 -12.05
C ALA A 69 -5.39 14.37 -10.63
N VAL A 70 -4.70 13.43 -9.99
CA VAL A 70 -4.45 13.54 -8.54
C VAL A 70 -2.99 13.20 -8.28
N GLY A 71 -2.18 14.25 -8.19
CA GLY A 71 -0.84 14.15 -7.62
C GLY A 71 -0.96 13.99 -6.11
N ALA A 72 -0.61 12.82 -5.59
CA ALA A 72 -0.16 12.70 -4.21
C ALA A 72 1.36 12.82 -4.23
N ALA A 73 1.85 14.03 -3.95
CA ALA A 73 3.26 14.31 -3.79
C ALA A 73 3.88 13.34 -2.75
N PRO A 74 5.13 12.87 -2.95
CA PRO A 74 5.80 12.10 -1.92
C PRO A 74 5.96 13.02 -0.71
N LEU A 75 5.44 12.59 0.44
CA LEU A 75 5.63 13.25 1.72
C LEU A 75 7.14 13.28 2.02
N ARG A 76 7.79 14.33 1.53
CA ARG A 76 9.16 14.72 1.79
C ARG A 76 9.21 15.17 3.25
N ARG A 77 9.72 14.30 4.11
CA ARG A 77 10.02 14.65 5.50
C ARG A 77 11.33 15.46 5.52
N MET A 78 11.26 16.71 5.97
CA MET A 78 12.40 17.53 6.39
C MET A 78 12.63 17.36 7.88
#